data_AF-A0A0D2UZQ7-F1
#
_entry.id   AF-A0A0D2UZQ7-F1
#
_cell.length_a   1.000
_cell.length_b   1.000
_cell.length_c   1.000
_cell.angle_alpha   90.00
_cell.angle_beta   90.00
_cell.angle_gamma   90.00
#
_symmetry.space_group_name_H-M   'P 1'
#
loop_
_entity.id
_entity.type
_entity.pdbx_description
1 polymer ?
#
loop_
_entity_poly.entity_id
_entity_poly.type
_entity_poly.pdbx_seq_one_letter_code
_entity_poly.pdbx_strand_id
1 'polypeptide(L)'
;MLSQVRALNVDFEQFKTILDEKKKEIEPLQQALGKLRNNKDVDNRLSLCASEEELDFIIHSLQYRIQHESISLSEEKRILKEIKHLEGTREKVIANAAMRSKIQDSLGQKEDIQDQVKLMGVDLNGVRKEQHAVWSKKKQIKDKLDETETKIESLQNELKAVTLKRDKAFDNIQELRKQSDQGNSHFYQSRTIVHNAKLLAAQKDIKALEELSIVEVEKFMALWNGNKAFRDDYEKRILSSLDSRLLSRDGRIRNPDEKPLVAPEKPVDSETETILRPSVRKPKEEAKSGPQTDTKPAKKAPKDAETIAMESNPLSDISVVAEEILVSGKLQKNKEVDAAKLKELKREEEIAKAKQAMERKKKLAEKAAAKAARRAQMEAEKKLKEIICFLIWFHFIGY
;
A
#
# COMPACT_ATOMS: atom_id res chain seq x y z
N MET A 1 14.52 4.93 3.73
CA MET A 1 15.04 5.66 2.55
C MET A 1 15.99 6.79 2.94
N LEU A 2 15.59 7.74 3.80
CA LEU A 2 16.47 8.84 4.23
C LEU A 2 17.78 8.40 4.92
N SER A 3 17.75 7.36 5.74
CA SER A 3 18.95 6.77 6.36
C SER A 3 19.89 6.14 5.32
N GLN A 4 19.34 5.47 4.31
CA GLN A 4 20.10 4.88 3.21
C GLN A 4 20.74 5.96 2.33
N VAL A 5 20.03 7.06 2.03
CA VAL A 5 20.60 8.20 1.30
C VAL A 5 21.74 8.84 2.09
N ARG A 6 21.62 8.96 3.42
CA ARG A 6 22.72 9.45 4.27
C ARG A 6 23.93 8.54 4.23
N ALA A 7 23.75 7.21 4.33
CA ALA A 7 24.85 6.25 4.22
C ALA A 7 25.56 6.36 2.86
N LEU A 8 24.80 6.38 1.76
CA LEU A 8 25.37 6.52 0.41
C LEU A 8 26.08 7.86 0.19
N ASN A 9 25.67 8.93 0.90
CA ASN A 9 26.39 10.21 0.85
C ASN A 9 27.76 10.11 1.55
N VAL A 10 27.85 9.40 2.68
CA VAL A 10 29.12 9.16 3.37
C VAL A 10 30.06 8.36 2.47
N ASP A 11 29.56 7.28 1.86
CA ASP A 11 30.33 6.47 0.92
C ASP A 11 30.82 7.31 -0.28
N PHE A 12 29.99 8.22 -0.80
CA PHE A 12 30.37 9.10 -1.91
C PHE A 12 31.50 10.08 -1.54
N GLU A 13 31.45 10.67 -0.34
CA GLU A 13 32.54 11.54 0.13
C GLU A 13 33.83 10.75 0.34
N GLN A 14 33.75 9.51 0.84
CA GLN A 14 34.92 8.62 0.96
C GLN A 14 35.52 8.28 -0.42
N PHE A 15 34.70 7.97 -1.43
CA PHE A 15 35.20 7.75 -2.78
C PHE A 15 35.88 8.99 -3.36
N LYS A 16 35.33 10.18 -3.07
CA LYS A 16 35.91 11.45 -3.53
C LYS A 16 37.28 11.69 -2.90
N THR A 17 37.43 11.49 -1.59
CA THR A 17 38.73 11.65 -0.92
C THR A 17 39.76 10.65 -1.44
N ILE A 18 39.38 9.38 -1.64
CA ILE A 18 40.27 8.34 -2.18
C ILE A 18 40.73 8.70 -3.61
N LEU A 19 39.81 9.17 -4.46
CA LEU A 19 40.16 9.58 -5.82
C LEU A 19 41.10 10.79 -5.83
N ASP A 20 40.86 11.78 -4.98
CA ASP A 20 41.70 12.98 -4.88
C ASP A 20 43.09 12.66 -4.33
N GLU A 21 43.22 11.76 -3.35
CA GLU A 21 44.50 11.27 -2.83
C GLU A 21 45.28 10.50 -3.89
N LYS A 22 44.65 9.52 -4.55
CA LYS A 22 45.28 8.72 -5.60
C LYS A 22 45.71 9.58 -6.80
N LYS A 23 44.96 10.64 -7.12
CA LYS A 23 45.35 11.59 -8.17
C LYS A 23 46.62 12.36 -7.79
N LYS A 24 46.73 12.82 -6.54
CA LYS A 24 47.94 13.50 -6.03
C LYS A 24 49.17 12.58 -6.02
N GLU A 25 48.99 11.28 -5.78
CA GLU A 25 50.07 10.29 -5.84
C GLU A 25 50.54 9.99 -7.27
N ILE A 26 49.63 9.97 -8.26
CA ILE A 26 49.96 9.65 -9.67
C ILE A 26 50.63 10.82 -10.40
N GLU A 27 50.22 12.05 -10.10
CA GLU A 27 50.71 13.28 -10.77
C GLU A 27 52.25 13.43 -10.79
N PRO A 28 53.00 13.23 -9.68
CA PRO A 28 54.46 13.30 -9.69
C PRO A 28 55.10 12.14 -10.47
N LEU A 29 54.51 10.93 -10.44
CA LEU A 29 54.99 9.77 -11.20
C LEU A 29 54.84 10.00 -12.72
N GLN A 30 53.72 10.59 -13.14
CA GLN A 30 53.52 11.00 -14.53
C GLN A 30 54.50 12.10 -14.96
N GLN A 31 54.79 13.06 -14.06
CA GLN A 31 55.79 14.10 -14.32
C GLN A 31 57.22 13.51 -14.44
N ALA A 32 57.57 12.53 -13.61
CA ALA A 32 58.85 11.81 -13.69
C ALA A 32 58.96 11.00 -15.00
N LEU A 33 57.89 10.29 -15.38
CA LEU A 33 57.79 9.59 -16.67
C LEU A 33 57.95 10.54 -17.87
N GLY A 34 57.35 11.74 -17.80
CA GLY A 34 57.52 12.78 -18.81
C GLY A 34 58.97 13.22 -18.97
N LYS A 35 59.69 13.44 -17.86
CA LYS A 35 61.12 13.78 -17.85
C LYS A 35 61.99 12.67 -18.44
N LEU A 36 61.71 11.42 -18.09
CA LEU A 36 62.40 10.23 -18.63
C LEU A 36 62.15 10.03 -20.14
N ARG A 37 60.97 10.43 -20.64
CA ARG A 37 60.61 10.30 -22.06
C ARG A 37 61.34 11.31 -22.94
N ASN A 38 61.59 12.52 -22.44
CA ASN A 38 62.28 13.58 -23.18
C ASN A 38 63.79 13.33 -23.38
N ASN A 39 64.38 12.34 -22.69
CA ASN A 39 65.78 11.95 -22.88
C ASN A 39 66.02 11.08 -24.13
N LYS A 40 64.97 10.58 -24.80
CA LYS A 40 65.08 9.68 -25.97
C LYS A 40 65.27 10.39 -27.31
N ASP A 41 65.03 11.70 -27.40
CA ASP A 41 65.04 12.40 -28.69
C ASP A 41 66.45 12.67 -29.26
N VAL A 42 67.50 12.20 -28.60
CA VAL A 42 68.90 12.38 -29.05
C VAL A 42 69.37 11.25 -29.98
N ASP A 43 68.63 10.14 -30.08
CA ASP A 43 69.20 8.88 -30.60
C ASP A 43 69.02 8.65 -32.12
N ASN A 44 68.22 9.46 -32.83
CA ASN A 44 67.87 9.13 -34.21
C ASN A 44 68.76 9.75 -35.30
N ARG A 45 70.03 10.12 -34.99
CA ARG A 45 70.84 10.89 -35.94
C ARG A 45 72.33 10.55 -36.14
N LEU A 46 72.84 9.37 -35.75
CA LEU A 46 74.21 9.05 -36.17
C LEU A 46 74.54 7.54 -36.22
N SER A 47 74.70 7.03 -37.44
CA SER A 47 75.21 5.70 -37.78
C SER A 47 76.70 5.58 -37.45
N LEU A 48 77.03 5.52 -36.17
CA LEU A 48 78.36 5.20 -35.64
C LEU A 48 78.36 3.75 -35.12
N CYS A 49 79.53 3.09 -35.09
CA CYS A 49 79.72 1.75 -34.50
C CYS A 49 79.10 1.67 -33.10
N ALA A 50 78.50 0.53 -32.76
CA ALA A 50 77.68 0.39 -31.56
C ALA A 50 78.50 0.23 -30.27
N SER A 51 79.75 -0.22 -30.38
CA SER A 51 80.69 -0.35 -29.26
C SER A 51 82.13 -0.02 -29.68
N GLU A 52 82.98 0.26 -28.69
CA GLU A 52 84.43 0.42 -28.90
C GLU A 52 85.05 -0.86 -29.45
N GLU A 53 84.56 -2.03 -29.02
CA GLU A 53 85.00 -3.35 -29.50
C GLU A 53 84.69 -3.57 -30.98
N GLU A 54 83.52 -3.11 -31.45
CA GLU A 54 83.13 -3.18 -32.87
C GLU A 54 83.98 -2.23 -33.72
N LEU A 55 84.29 -1.03 -33.19
CA LEU A 55 85.20 -0.08 -33.83
C LEU A 55 86.63 -0.63 -33.93
N ASP A 56 87.14 -1.22 -32.84
CA ASP A 56 88.47 -1.84 -32.78
C ASP A 56 88.57 -3.06 -33.69
N PHE A 57 87.52 -3.88 -33.78
CA PHE A 57 87.44 -4.99 -34.73
C PHE A 57 87.52 -4.52 -36.20
N ILE A 58 86.79 -3.45 -36.55
CA ILE A 58 86.83 -2.87 -37.90
C ILE A 58 88.23 -2.31 -38.19
N ILE A 59 88.83 -1.55 -37.27
CA ILE A 59 90.17 -0.99 -37.43
C ILE A 59 91.21 -2.11 -37.60
N HIS A 60 91.18 -3.15 -36.76
CA HIS A 60 92.08 -4.30 -36.88
C HIS A 60 91.87 -5.08 -38.18
N SER A 61 90.63 -5.25 -38.65
CA SER A 61 90.37 -5.91 -39.94
C SER A 61 90.96 -5.13 -41.11
N LEU A 62 90.89 -3.80 -41.09
CA LEU A 62 91.47 -2.93 -42.12
C LEU A 62 93.00 -2.92 -42.07
N GLN A 63 93.59 -2.94 -40.87
CA GLN A 63 95.04 -3.07 -40.68
C GLN A 63 95.56 -4.43 -41.17
N TYR A 64 94.83 -5.52 -40.89
CA TYR A 64 95.17 -6.86 -41.35
C TYR A 64 95.17 -6.95 -42.88
N ARG A 65 94.18 -6.33 -43.55
CA ARG A 65 94.13 -6.25 -45.02
C ARG A 65 95.34 -5.54 -45.61
N ILE A 66 95.81 -4.46 -45.00
CA ILE A 66 97.04 -3.77 -45.44
C ILE A 66 98.28 -4.67 -45.32
N GLN A 67 98.38 -5.46 -44.24
CA GLN A 67 99.57 -6.26 -43.94
C GLN A 67 99.67 -7.56 -44.75
N HIS A 68 98.53 -8.13 -45.17
CA HIS A 68 98.48 -9.50 -45.68
C HIS A 68 97.86 -9.63 -47.08
N GLU A 69 97.16 -8.61 -47.60
CA GLU A 69 96.61 -8.61 -48.96
C GLU A 69 97.50 -7.77 -49.90
N SER A 70 97.74 -8.24 -51.13
CA SER A 70 98.46 -7.47 -52.15
C SER A 70 97.53 -6.42 -52.78
N ILE A 71 97.40 -5.28 -52.12
CA ILE A 71 96.52 -4.17 -52.54
C ILE A 71 97.27 -3.10 -53.34
N SER A 72 96.54 -2.34 -54.16
CA SER A 72 97.12 -1.24 -54.93
C SER A 72 97.44 -0.04 -54.03
N LEU A 73 98.48 0.76 -54.38
CA LEU A 73 98.87 1.96 -53.60
C LEU A 73 97.73 2.99 -53.45
N SER A 74 96.76 3.02 -54.37
CA SER A 74 95.56 3.86 -54.27
C SER A 74 94.56 3.35 -53.24
N GLU A 75 94.41 2.03 -53.11
CA GLU A 75 93.53 1.40 -52.12
C GLU A 75 94.15 1.44 -50.72
N GLU A 76 95.45 1.21 -50.58
CA GLU A 76 96.16 1.33 -49.31
C GLU A 76 96.00 2.75 -48.71
N LYS A 77 96.19 3.79 -49.53
CA LYS A 77 95.95 5.19 -49.14
C LYS A 77 94.49 5.48 -48.79
N ARG A 78 93.53 4.76 -49.39
CA ARG A 78 92.10 4.88 -49.04
C ARG A 78 91.83 4.27 -47.67
N ILE A 79 92.35 3.05 -47.42
CA ILE A 79 92.17 2.35 -46.14
C ILE A 79 92.84 3.12 -44.99
N LEU A 80 94.03 3.70 -45.19
CA LEU A 80 94.67 4.54 -44.17
C LEU A 80 93.86 5.79 -43.81
N LYS A 81 93.18 6.41 -44.77
CA LYS A 81 92.27 7.55 -44.51
C LYS A 81 91.03 7.10 -43.73
N GLU A 82 90.54 5.90 -44.00
CA GLU A 82 89.40 5.31 -43.32
C GLU A 82 89.73 4.92 -41.87
N ILE A 83 90.88 4.28 -41.62
CA ILE A 83 91.38 4.00 -40.26
C ILE A 83 91.51 5.30 -39.47
N LYS A 84 92.13 6.34 -40.03
CA LYS A 84 92.27 7.64 -39.36
C LYS A 84 90.91 8.30 -39.08
N HIS A 85 89.92 8.10 -39.97
CA HIS A 85 88.57 8.59 -39.75
C HIS A 85 87.86 7.85 -38.60
N LEU A 86 87.98 6.52 -38.56
CA LEU A 86 87.42 5.66 -37.52
C LEU A 86 88.10 5.91 -36.15
N GLU A 87 89.41 6.10 -36.11
CA GLU A 87 90.12 6.51 -34.89
C GLU A 87 89.63 7.89 -34.40
N GLY A 88 89.38 8.82 -35.33
CA GLY A 88 88.81 10.14 -35.02
C GLY A 88 87.35 10.10 -34.52
N THR A 89 86.63 8.98 -34.69
CA THR A 89 85.27 8.81 -34.14
C THR A 89 85.26 8.04 -32.81
N ARG A 90 86.41 7.54 -32.33
CA ARG A 90 86.52 6.74 -31.09
C ARG A 90 85.90 7.43 -29.87
N GLU A 91 86.22 8.70 -29.65
CA GLU A 91 85.63 9.48 -28.55
C GLU A 91 84.09 9.58 -28.65
N LYS A 92 83.55 9.69 -29.87
CA LYS A 92 82.11 9.73 -30.10
C LYS A 92 81.46 8.38 -29.84
N VAL A 93 82.14 7.28 -30.17
CA VAL A 93 81.67 5.91 -29.88
C VAL A 93 81.68 5.64 -28.37
N ILE A 94 82.72 6.04 -27.65
CA ILE A 94 82.79 5.95 -26.18
C ILE A 94 81.67 6.77 -25.53
N ALA A 95 81.47 8.02 -25.98
CA ALA A 95 80.39 8.86 -25.50
C ALA A 95 79.00 8.26 -25.80
N ASN A 96 78.81 7.67 -26.98
CA ASN A 96 77.56 7.00 -27.36
C ASN A 96 77.32 5.74 -26.52
N ALA A 97 78.33 4.91 -26.30
CA ALA A 97 78.25 3.72 -25.44
C ALA A 97 77.91 4.08 -23.99
N ALA A 98 78.56 5.11 -23.41
CA ALA A 98 78.24 5.61 -22.08
C ALA A 98 76.80 6.17 -21.99
N MET A 99 76.34 6.89 -23.02
CA MET A 99 74.96 7.38 -23.10
C MET A 99 73.94 6.26 -23.22
N ARG A 100 74.22 5.21 -24.01
CA ARG A 100 73.38 4.01 -24.13
C ARG A 100 73.25 3.25 -22.80
N SER A 101 74.35 3.07 -22.07
CA SER A 101 74.33 2.49 -20.72
C SER A 101 73.46 3.31 -19.77
N LYS A 102 73.62 4.65 -19.77
CA LYS A 102 72.83 5.55 -18.94
C LYS A 102 71.33 5.52 -19.29
N ILE A 103 71.00 5.38 -20.57
CA ILE A 103 69.62 5.18 -21.04
C ILE A 103 69.07 3.84 -20.54
N GLN A 104 69.86 2.77 -20.63
CA GLN A 104 69.47 1.43 -20.17
C GLN A 104 69.25 1.36 -18.65
N ASP A 105 70.11 2.00 -17.85
CA ASP A 105 69.93 2.09 -16.40
C ASP A 105 68.67 2.92 -16.05
N SER A 106 68.39 3.98 -16.82
CA SER A 106 67.18 4.79 -16.63
C SER A 106 65.89 4.09 -17.10
N LEU A 107 66.00 3.12 -18.02
CA LEU A 107 64.88 2.31 -18.49
C LEU A 107 64.34 1.41 -17.37
N GLY A 108 65.20 0.76 -16.57
CA GLY A 108 64.74 -0.01 -15.41
C GLY A 108 63.83 0.81 -14.48
N GLN A 109 64.25 2.03 -14.13
CA GLN A 109 63.45 2.95 -13.31
C GLN A 109 62.15 3.41 -13.99
N LYS A 110 62.17 3.54 -15.32
CA LYS A 110 61.01 3.95 -16.10
C LYS A 110 59.95 2.85 -16.16
N GLU A 111 60.36 1.61 -16.41
CA GLU A 111 59.48 0.44 -16.42
C GLU A 111 58.81 0.25 -15.05
N ASP A 112 59.56 0.40 -13.94
CA ASP A 112 59.02 0.33 -12.58
C ASP A 112 57.96 1.41 -12.31
N ILE A 113 58.24 2.67 -12.66
CA ILE A 113 57.28 3.78 -12.51
C ILE A 113 56.06 3.55 -13.41
N GLN A 114 56.27 3.01 -14.62
CA GLN A 114 55.19 2.73 -15.56
C GLN A 114 54.26 1.63 -15.04
N ASP A 115 54.79 0.57 -14.44
CA ASP A 115 54.00 -0.51 -13.87
C ASP A 115 53.26 -0.07 -12.61
N GLN A 116 53.87 0.78 -11.78
CA GLN A 116 53.17 1.42 -10.65
C GLN A 116 52.00 2.29 -11.12
N VAL A 117 52.20 3.13 -12.14
CA VAL A 117 51.14 3.97 -12.71
C VAL A 117 50.02 3.13 -13.33
N LYS A 118 50.34 2.02 -13.99
CA LYS A 118 49.32 1.08 -14.50
C LYS A 118 48.50 0.46 -13.37
N LEU A 119 49.16 -0.03 -12.32
CA LEU A 119 48.50 -0.66 -11.18
C LEU A 119 47.53 0.33 -10.51
N MET A 120 47.99 1.55 -10.23
CA MET A 120 47.14 2.62 -9.68
C MET A 120 45.99 3.02 -10.63
N GLY A 121 46.21 2.94 -11.94
CA GLY A 121 45.18 3.17 -12.95
C GLY A 121 44.06 2.12 -12.91
N VAL A 122 44.40 0.85 -12.63
CA VAL A 122 43.41 -0.23 -12.45
C VAL A 122 42.58 0.01 -11.18
N ASP A 123 43.24 0.35 -10.06
CA ASP A 123 42.57 0.64 -8.79
C ASP A 123 41.62 1.84 -8.90
N LEU A 124 42.06 2.93 -9.53
CA LEU A 124 41.24 4.11 -9.81
C LEU A 124 40.00 3.78 -10.65
N ASN A 125 40.15 2.90 -11.64
CA ASN A 125 39.03 2.46 -12.47
C ASN A 125 38.04 1.62 -11.67
N GLY A 126 38.52 0.79 -10.73
CA GLY A 126 37.69 0.07 -9.76
C GLY A 126 36.85 1.03 -8.92
N VAL A 127 37.51 2.00 -8.28
CA VAL A 127 36.85 3.04 -7.45
C VAL A 127 35.80 3.82 -8.25
N ARG A 128 36.09 4.17 -9.51
CA ARG A 128 35.14 4.89 -10.37
C ARG A 128 33.89 4.06 -10.70
N LYS A 129 34.03 2.75 -10.90
CA LYS A 129 32.89 1.84 -11.11
C LYS A 129 32.01 1.75 -9.87
N GLU A 130 32.62 1.66 -8.69
CA GLU A 130 31.90 1.63 -7.41
C GLU A 130 31.16 2.94 -7.15
N GLN A 131 31.81 4.09 -7.43
CA GLN A 131 31.18 5.41 -7.34
C GLN A 131 29.95 5.51 -8.26
N HIS A 132 30.05 5.02 -9.50
CA HIS A 132 28.90 4.96 -10.41
C HIS A 132 27.78 4.08 -9.87
N ALA A 133 28.10 2.91 -9.30
CA ALA A 133 27.11 2.02 -8.72
C ALA A 133 26.38 2.66 -7.53
N VAL A 134 27.10 3.37 -6.64
CA VAL A 134 26.51 4.14 -5.54
C VAL A 134 25.62 5.26 -6.06
N TRP A 135 26.03 5.96 -7.11
CA TRP A 135 25.22 7.01 -7.73
C TRP A 135 23.92 6.46 -8.32
N SER A 136 23.98 5.35 -9.04
CA SER A 136 22.78 4.68 -9.58
C SER A 136 21.83 4.23 -8.47
N LYS A 137 22.34 3.66 -7.37
CA LYS A 137 21.52 3.31 -6.19
C LYS A 137 20.88 4.55 -5.56
N LYS A 138 21.64 5.64 -5.39
CA LYS A 138 21.14 6.91 -4.85
C LYS A 138 20.02 7.47 -5.72
N LYS A 139 20.18 7.43 -7.04
CA LYS A 139 19.14 7.84 -7.99
C LYS A 139 17.87 7.01 -7.85
N GLN A 140 17.98 5.68 -7.82
CA GLN A 140 16.83 4.80 -7.64
C GLN A 140 16.08 5.06 -6.32
N ILE A 141 16.80 5.32 -5.23
CA ILE A 141 16.16 5.65 -3.93
C ILE A 141 15.47 7.01 -4.00
N LYS A 142 16.05 7.98 -4.71
CA LYS A 142 15.44 9.29 -4.92
C LYS A 142 14.15 9.19 -5.73
N ASP A 143 14.18 8.47 -6.86
CA ASP A 143 12.99 8.29 -7.70
C ASP A 143 11.86 7.60 -6.92
N LYS A 144 12.17 6.59 -6.10
CA LYS A 144 11.20 5.94 -5.20
C LYS A 144 10.68 6.88 -4.12
N LEU A 145 11.52 7.78 -3.61
CA LEU A 145 11.11 8.77 -2.61
C LEU A 145 10.10 9.75 -3.22
N ASP A 146 10.37 10.26 -4.42
CA ASP A 146 9.47 11.17 -5.14
C ASP A 146 8.14 10.47 -5.49
N GLU A 147 8.19 9.18 -5.88
CA GLU A 147 6.98 8.36 -6.07
C GLU A 147 6.18 8.18 -4.77
N THR A 148 6.84 7.99 -3.62
CA THR A 148 6.13 7.92 -2.34
C THR A 148 5.53 9.26 -1.92
N GLU A 149 6.22 10.37 -2.19
CA GLU A 149 5.75 11.72 -1.86
C GLU A 149 4.47 12.04 -2.64
N THR A 150 4.46 11.79 -3.95
CA THR A 150 3.27 11.99 -4.80
C THR A 150 2.08 11.12 -4.37
N LYS A 151 2.32 9.88 -3.92
CA LYS A 151 1.26 9.02 -3.34
C LYS A 151 0.75 9.57 -2.01
N ILE A 152 1.63 10.09 -1.16
CA ILE A 152 1.23 10.73 0.12
C ILE A 152 0.34 11.95 -0.17
N GLU A 153 0.73 12.82 -1.10
CA GLU A 153 -0.07 13.98 -1.50
C GLU A 153 -1.44 13.58 -2.06
N SER A 154 -1.47 12.56 -2.93
CA SER A 154 -2.72 12.01 -3.47
C SER A 154 -3.64 11.50 -2.36
N LEU A 155 -3.13 10.69 -1.43
CA LEU A 155 -3.89 10.15 -0.31
C LEU A 155 -4.35 11.26 0.67
N GLN A 156 -3.53 12.28 0.89
CA GLN A 156 -3.92 13.43 1.71
C GLN A 156 -5.08 14.20 1.08
N ASN A 157 -5.06 14.39 -0.24
CA ASN A 157 -6.15 15.04 -0.96
C ASN A 157 -7.44 14.21 -0.95
N GLU A 158 -7.33 12.90 -1.14
CA GLU A 158 -8.45 11.98 -1.01
C GLU A 158 -9.04 11.99 0.40
N LEU A 159 -8.19 11.94 1.43
CA LEU A 159 -8.61 12.01 2.82
C LEU A 159 -9.37 13.31 3.12
N LYS A 160 -8.87 14.45 2.64
CA LYS A 160 -9.56 15.74 2.76
C LYS A 160 -10.93 15.71 2.06
N ALA A 161 -11.00 15.19 0.84
CA ALA A 161 -12.25 15.09 0.09
C ALA A 161 -13.28 14.18 0.78
N VAL A 162 -12.86 13.02 1.28
CA VAL A 162 -13.72 12.08 2.02
C VAL A 162 -14.18 12.69 3.34
N THR A 163 -13.30 13.38 4.06
CA THR A 163 -13.63 14.07 5.32
C THR A 163 -14.69 15.14 5.08
N LEU A 164 -14.54 15.97 4.05
CA LEU A 164 -15.54 16.98 3.68
C LEU A 164 -16.89 16.35 3.31
N LYS A 165 -16.89 15.22 2.58
CA LYS A 165 -18.14 14.49 2.26
C LYS A 165 -18.79 13.92 3.51
N ARG A 166 -18.01 13.33 4.42
CA ARG A 166 -18.49 12.80 5.70
C ARG A 166 -19.13 13.89 6.54
N ASP A 167 -18.48 15.04 6.66
CA ASP A 167 -18.96 16.14 7.50
C ASP A 167 -20.27 16.71 6.94
N LYS A 168 -20.35 16.93 5.62
CA LYS A 168 -21.61 17.32 4.95
C LYS A 168 -22.73 16.30 5.16
N ALA A 169 -22.42 15.00 5.07
CA ALA A 169 -23.40 13.95 5.30
C ALA A 169 -23.86 13.93 6.76
N PHE A 170 -22.95 14.17 7.70
CA PHE A 170 -23.26 14.26 9.12
C PHE A 170 -24.18 15.44 9.43
N ASP A 171 -23.88 16.62 8.88
CA ASP A 171 -24.71 17.82 9.04
C ASP A 171 -26.11 17.59 8.47
N ASN A 172 -26.21 16.96 7.29
CA ASN A 172 -27.50 16.61 6.69
C ASN A 172 -28.30 15.63 7.57
N ILE A 173 -27.66 14.57 8.08
CA ILE A 173 -28.31 13.62 9.00
C ILE A 173 -28.78 14.33 10.28
N GLN A 174 -27.97 15.24 10.82
CA GLN A 174 -28.33 15.99 12.01
C GLN A 174 -29.56 16.87 11.75
N GLU A 175 -29.62 17.52 10.60
CA GLU A 175 -30.75 18.36 10.20
C GLU A 175 -32.02 17.53 9.98
N LEU A 176 -31.93 16.40 9.28
CA LEU A 176 -33.06 15.48 9.10
C LEU A 176 -33.59 14.94 10.43
N ARG A 177 -32.71 14.66 11.39
CA ARG A 177 -33.12 14.24 12.76
C ARG A 177 -33.87 15.37 13.47
N LYS A 178 -33.35 16.60 13.44
CA LYS A 178 -34.05 17.76 14.02
C LYS A 178 -35.42 17.96 13.38
N GLN A 179 -35.52 17.87 12.05
CA GLN A 179 -36.79 17.99 11.34
C GLN A 179 -37.78 16.88 11.73
N SER A 180 -37.29 15.64 11.86
CA SER A 180 -38.11 14.51 12.32
C SER A 180 -38.60 14.70 13.77
N ASP A 181 -37.70 15.13 14.67
CA ASP A 181 -38.04 15.39 16.07
C ASP A 181 -39.04 16.54 16.20
N GLN A 182 -38.86 17.62 15.43
CA GLN A 182 -39.81 18.73 15.36
C GLN A 182 -41.16 18.28 14.80
N GLY A 183 -41.17 17.51 13.71
CA GLY A 183 -42.38 16.95 13.12
C GLY A 183 -43.11 15.97 14.03
N ASN A 184 -42.41 15.35 14.99
CA ASN A 184 -42.99 14.45 15.99
C ASN A 184 -43.22 15.12 17.35
N SER A 185 -42.92 16.41 17.50
CA SER A 185 -43.07 17.14 18.77
C SER A 185 -44.50 17.07 19.31
N HIS A 186 -45.50 17.26 18.46
CA HIS A 186 -46.91 17.15 18.83
C HIS A 186 -47.28 15.76 19.35
N PHE A 187 -46.75 14.69 18.74
CA PHE A 187 -46.99 13.32 19.21
C PHE A 187 -46.47 13.10 20.63
N TYR A 188 -45.25 13.56 20.92
CA TYR A 188 -44.69 13.44 22.27
C TYR A 188 -45.46 14.30 23.29
N GLN A 189 -45.89 15.51 22.91
CA GLN A 189 -46.75 16.35 23.74
C GLN A 189 -48.07 15.65 24.05
N SER A 190 -48.76 15.10 23.05
CA SER A 190 -50.02 14.36 23.24
C SER A 190 -49.85 13.15 24.15
N ARG A 191 -48.74 12.41 24.02
CA ARG A 191 -48.44 11.28 24.91
C ARG A 191 -48.29 11.71 26.36
N THR A 192 -47.64 12.85 26.63
CA THR A 192 -47.52 13.42 27.96
C THR A 192 -48.88 13.87 28.51
N ILE A 193 -49.70 14.54 27.69
CA ILE A 193 -51.05 14.98 28.10
C ILE A 193 -51.93 13.79 28.46
N VAL A 194 -51.92 12.73 27.63
CA VAL A 194 -52.67 11.50 27.91
C VAL A 194 -52.18 10.83 29.19
N HIS A 195 -50.87 10.86 29.47
CA HIS A 195 -50.34 10.34 30.72
C HIS A 195 -50.83 11.16 31.92
N ASN A 196 -50.80 12.49 31.84
CA ASN A 196 -51.29 13.38 32.89
C ASN A 196 -52.79 13.18 33.13
N ALA A 197 -53.60 13.07 32.07
CA ALA A 197 -55.03 12.77 32.18
C ALA A 197 -55.28 11.44 32.90
N LYS A 198 -54.48 10.40 32.62
CA LYS A 198 -54.57 9.11 33.33
C LYS A 198 -54.21 9.23 34.81
N LEU A 199 -53.21 10.05 35.15
CA LEU A 199 -52.83 10.30 36.55
C LEU A 199 -53.94 11.01 37.31
N LEU A 200 -54.53 12.07 36.75
CA LEU A 200 -55.65 12.80 37.35
C LEU A 200 -56.88 11.91 37.51
N ALA A 201 -57.18 11.09 36.50
CA ALA A 201 -58.27 10.11 36.57
C ALA A 201 -58.05 9.07 37.68
N ALA A 202 -56.82 8.59 37.87
CA ALA A 202 -56.47 7.68 38.95
C ALA A 202 -56.60 8.33 40.35
N GLN A 203 -56.28 9.62 40.45
CA GLN A 203 -56.47 10.43 41.65
C GLN A 203 -57.94 10.82 41.90
N LYS A 204 -58.83 10.56 40.93
CA LYS A 204 -60.24 10.98 40.91
C LYS A 204 -60.41 12.50 41.01
N ASP A 205 -59.43 13.26 40.56
CA ASP A 205 -59.54 14.72 40.46
C ASP A 205 -60.27 15.08 39.16
N ILE A 206 -61.60 15.10 39.25
CA ILE A 206 -62.48 15.34 38.11
C ILE A 206 -62.37 16.78 37.61
N LYS A 207 -62.21 17.75 38.52
CA LYS A 207 -62.14 19.18 38.17
C LYS A 207 -60.88 19.48 37.38
N ALA A 208 -59.72 19.04 37.87
CA ALA A 208 -58.45 19.25 37.16
C ALA A 208 -58.43 18.52 35.81
N LEU A 209 -59.07 17.36 35.70
CA LEU A 209 -59.18 16.63 34.42
C LEU A 209 -60.08 17.37 33.42
N GLU A 210 -61.19 17.94 33.88
CA GLU A 210 -62.09 18.76 33.05
C GLU A 210 -61.37 20.02 32.55
N GLU A 211 -60.66 20.73 33.43
CA GLU A 211 -59.84 21.89 33.07
C GLU A 211 -58.76 21.52 32.03
N LEU A 212 -58.04 20.41 32.24
CA LEU A 212 -57.05 19.91 31.28
C LEU A 212 -57.67 19.62 29.91
N SER A 213 -58.88 19.06 29.88
CA SER A 213 -59.61 18.77 28.64
C SER A 213 -60.01 20.06 27.92
N ILE A 214 -60.56 21.04 28.64
CA ILE A 214 -60.98 22.32 28.07
C ILE A 214 -59.78 23.03 27.45
N VAL A 215 -58.68 23.15 28.21
CA VAL A 215 -57.46 23.83 27.76
C VAL A 215 -56.87 23.18 26.51
N GLU A 216 -56.81 21.84 26.45
CA GLU A 216 -56.25 21.16 25.28
C GLU A 216 -57.16 21.28 24.04
N VAL A 217 -58.49 21.25 24.22
CA VAL A 217 -59.44 21.50 23.12
C VAL A 217 -59.30 22.91 22.59
N GLU A 218 -59.22 23.93 23.45
CA GLU A 218 -59.00 25.32 23.03
C GLU A 218 -57.69 25.48 22.27
N LYS A 219 -56.61 24.89 22.77
CA LYS A 219 -55.30 24.88 22.11
C LYS A 219 -55.36 24.20 20.73
N PHE A 220 -56.03 23.04 20.64
CA PHE A 220 -56.24 22.36 19.36
C PHE A 220 -57.04 23.22 18.39
N MET A 221 -58.14 23.83 18.82
CA MET A 221 -58.98 24.67 17.98
C MET A 221 -58.24 25.93 17.51
N ALA A 222 -57.40 26.52 18.35
CA ALA A 222 -56.53 27.64 17.97
C ALA A 222 -55.53 27.23 16.87
N LEU A 223 -54.89 26.07 17.00
CA LEU A 223 -53.99 25.53 15.97
C LEU A 223 -54.74 25.15 14.69
N TRP A 224 -55.89 24.51 14.82
CA TRP A 224 -56.74 24.09 13.71
C TRP A 224 -57.19 25.29 12.89
N ASN A 225 -57.61 26.39 13.53
CA ASN A 225 -58.08 27.57 12.81
C ASN A 225 -56.90 28.42 12.28
N GLY A 226 -55.83 28.56 13.07
CA GLY A 226 -54.72 29.47 12.77
C GLY A 226 -53.63 28.92 11.84
N ASN A 227 -53.47 27.60 11.71
CA ASN A 227 -52.35 27.01 10.96
C ASN A 227 -52.81 26.01 9.90
N LYS A 228 -52.70 26.40 8.62
CA LYS A 228 -53.00 25.52 7.48
C LYS A 228 -52.06 24.32 7.40
N ALA A 229 -50.77 24.51 7.65
CA ALA A 229 -49.79 23.42 7.59
C ALA A 229 -50.09 22.33 8.64
N PHE A 230 -50.56 22.74 9.82
CA PHE A 230 -51.03 21.81 10.85
C PHE A 230 -52.24 21.00 10.37
N ARG A 231 -53.24 21.64 9.74
CA ARG A 231 -54.41 20.94 9.19
C ARG A 231 -54.03 19.94 8.10
N ASP A 232 -53.17 20.35 7.17
CA ASP A 232 -52.72 19.50 6.07
C ASP A 232 -51.90 18.29 6.60
N ASP A 233 -51.03 18.50 7.59
CA ASP A 233 -50.25 17.42 8.23
C ASP A 233 -51.14 16.46 9.03
N TYR A 234 -52.10 17.01 9.80
CA TYR A 234 -53.08 16.21 10.55
C TYR A 234 -53.89 15.33 9.60
N GLU A 235 -54.43 15.93 8.54
CA GLU A 235 -55.18 15.21 7.50
C GLU A 235 -54.32 14.10 6.88
N LYS A 236 -53.07 14.42 6.48
CA LYS A 236 -52.15 13.43 5.91
C LYS A 236 -51.91 12.24 6.83
N ARG A 237 -51.72 12.47 8.14
CA ARG A 237 -51.45 11.41 9.13
C ARG A 237 -52.65 10.50 9.38
N ILE A 238 -53.87 11.02 9.31
CA ILE A 238 -55.07 10.19 9.54
C ILE A 238 -55.43 9.32 8.33
N LEU A 239 -54.99 9.65 7.11
CA LEU A 239 -55.38 8.92 5.89
C LEU A 239 -55.11 7.42 5.97
N SER A 240 -53.94 7.00 6.49
CA SER A 240 -53.60 5.57 6.64
C SER A 240 -54.51 4.86 7.65
N SER A 241 -54.86 5.53 8.74
CA SER A 241 -55.82 5.02 9.75
C SER A 241 -57.25 4.95 9.20
N LEU A 242 -57.64 5.90 8.34
CA LEU A 242 -58.94 5.86 7.67
C LEU A 242 -59.00 4.70 6.66
N ASP A 243 -57.95 4.54 5.85
CA ASP A 243 -57.86 3.50 4.83
C ASP A 243 -57.91 2.09 5.43
N SER A 244 -57.14 1.85 6.51
CA SER A 244 -57.15 0.57 7.25
C SER A 244 -58.50 0.23 7.88
N ARG A 245 -59.31 1.24 8.20
CA ARG A 245 -60.68 1.07 8.72
C ARG A 245 -61.74 1.05 7.61
N LEU A 246 -61.33 1.08 6.34
CA LEU A 246 -62.22 1.16 5.18
C LEU A 246 -63.15 2.39 5.23
N LEU A 247 -62.61 3.52 5.68
CA LEU A 247 -63.30 4.81 5.71
C LEU A 247 -62.79 5.71 4.58
N SER A 248 -63.69 6.50 3.99
CA SER A 248 -63.37 7.55 3.02
C SER A 248 -62.75 8.76 3.75
N ARG A 249 -62.23 9.74 2.99
CA ARG A 249 -61.56 10.94 3.52
C ARG A 249 -62.44 11.76 4.49
N ASP A 250 -63.75 11.71 4.27
CA ASP A 250 -64.80 12.33 5.11
C ASP A 250 -65.19 11.48 6.34
N GLY A 251 -64.53 10.34 6.57
CA GLY A 251 -64.80 9.44 7.71
C GLY A 251 -66.02 8.53 7.57
N ARG A 252 -66.71 8.55 6.43
CA ARG A 252 -67.83 7.63 6.10
C ARG A 252 -67.32 6.26 5.64
N ILE A 253 -68.13 5.22 5.78
CA ILE A 253 -67.78 3.87 5.26
C ILE A 253 -67.57 3.96 3.75
N ARG A 254 -66.43 3.45 3.31
CA ARG A 254 -65.99 3.45 1.91
C ARG A 254 -66.81 2.45 1.11
N ASN A 255 -67.28 2.87 -0.07
CA ASN A 255 -68.00 1.95 -0.96
C ASN A 255 -67.05 0.84 -1.47
N PRO A 256 -67.55 -0.38 -1.74
CA PRO A 256 -66.73 -1.50 -2.22
C PRO A 256 -65.91 -1.19 -3.48
N ASP A 257 -66.41 -0.30 -4.34
CA ASP A 257 -65.78 0.05 -5.62
C ASP A 257 -64.85 1.27 -5.56
N GLU A 258 -64.77 1.95 -4.41
CA GLU A 258 -63.88 3.10 -4.24
C GLU A 258 -62.41 2.65 -4.16
N LYS A 259 -61.46 3.53 -4.51
CA LYS A 259 -60.02 3.26 -4.42
C LYS A 259 -59.49 3.52 -3.00
N PRO A 260 -58.44 2.83 -2.54
CA PRO A 260 -57.79 3.14 -1.27
C PRO A 260 -57.31 4.60 -1.20
N LEU A 261 -57.38 5.22 -0.03
CA LEU A 261 -56.94 6.61 0.19
C LEU A 261 -55.42 6.74 0.18
N VAL A 262 -54.71 5.66 0.48
CA VAL A 262 -53.25 5.57 0.43
C VAL A 262 -52.89 4.48 -0.57
N ALA A 263 -52.13 4.83 -1.61
CA ALA A 263 -51.60 3.81 -2.52
C ALA A 263 -50.61 2.91 -1.74
N PRO A 264 -50.65 1.58 -1.91
CA PRO A 264 -49.64 0.72 -1.31
C PRO A 264 -48.28 1.14 -1.84
N GLU A 265 -47.37 1.53 -0.95
CA GLU A 265 -45.99 1.83 -1.32
C GLU A 265 -45.41 0.58 -1.98
N LYS A 266 -45.21 0.64 -3.30
CA LYS A 266 -44.41 -0.37 -3.99
C LYS A 266 -43.01 -0.34 -3.37
N PRO A 267 -42.40 -1.50 -3.07
CA PRO A 267 -40.99 -1.54 -2.69
C PRO A 267 -40.20 -0.79 -3.76
N VAL A 268 -39.50 0.27 -3.35
CA VAL A 268 -38.57 0.99 -4.23
C VAL A 268 -37.40 0.05 -4.46
N ASP A 269 -37.41 -0.64 -5.60
CA ASP A 269 -36.23 -1.29 -6.14
C ASP A 269 -35.17 -0.20 -6.32
N SER A 270 -34.14 -0.26 -5.46
CA SER A 270 -32.99 0.62 -5.55
C SER A 270 -32.23 0.23 -6.81
N GLU A 271 -32.34 1.05 -7.85
CA GLU A 271 -31.51 0.97 -9.06
C GLU A 271 -30.04 0.95 -8.65
N THR A 272 -29.43 -0.24 -8.72
CA THR A 272 -27.97 -0.36 -8.68
C THR A 272 -27.51 -0.44 -10.12
N GLU A 273 -26.77 0.60 -10.52
CA GLU A 273 -26.13 0.74 -11.82
C GLU A 273 -25.48 -0.56 -12.29
N THR A 274 -25.86 -0.95 -13.51
CA THR A 274 -25.24 -1.99 -14.32
C THR A 274 -23.73 -1.78 -14.47
N ILE A 275 -22.94 -2.72 -13.94
CA ILE A 275 -21.59 -2.99 -14.43
C ILE A 275 -21.63 -4.33 -15.18
N LEU A 276 -21.38 -4.24 -16.49
CA LEU A 276 -21.25 -5.33 -17.45
C LEU A 276 -20.07 -6.24 -17.10
N ARG A 277 -20.28 -7.57 -17.10
CA ARG A 277 -19.20 -8.51 -17.48
C ARG A 277 -19.76 -9.76 -18.20
N PRO A 278 -19.09 -10.26 -19.27
CA PRO A 278 -19.70 -11.15 -20.25
C PRO A 278 -19.66 -12.65 -19.89
N SER A 279 -20.67 -13.33 -20.42
CA SER A 279 -20.83 -14.79 -20.62
C SER A 279 -19.54 -15.56 -20.90
N VAL A 280 -19.34 -16.68 -20.18
CA VAL A 280 -18.65 -17.86 -20.71
C VAL A 280 -19.52 -19.09 -20.49
N ARG A 281 -19.96 -19.67 -21.61
CA ARG A 281 -20.66 -20.96 -21.71
C ARG A 281 -19.74 -22.09 -21.26
N LYS A 282 -20.24 -23.02 -20.44
CA LYS A 282 -19.72 -24.39 -20.35
C LYS A 282 -20.61 -25.32 -21.20
N PRO A 283 -20.04 -26.24 -21.99
CA PRO A 283 -20.72 -27.44 -22.43
C PRO A 283 -20.49 -28.64 -21.48
N LYS A 284 -21.58 -29.39 -21.25
CA LYS A 284 -21.69 -30.87 -21.05
C LYS A 284 -20.85 -31.61 -22.11
N GLU A 285 -20.30 -32.83 -22.01
CA GLU A 285 -20.63 -34.16 -21.44
C GLU A 285 -19.38 -35.04 -21.80
N GLU A 286 -18.86 -36.06 -21.08
CA GLU A 286 -19.29 -37.46 -21.04
C GLU A 286 -18.33 -38.34 -20.18
N ALA A 287 -18.96 -39.31 -19.50
CA ALA A 287 -18.62 -40.70 -19.09
C ALA A 287 -17.19 -41.31 -18.97
N LYS A 288 -17.07 -42.04 -17.83
CA LYS A 288 -16.46 -43.38 -17.55
C LYS A 288 -14.94 -43.55 -17.33
N SER A 289 -14.56 -43.91 -16.09
CA SER A 289 -14.17 -45.29 -15.66
C SER A 289 -13.62 -45.28 -14.21
N GLY A 290 -13.92 -46.31 -13.41
CA GLY A 290 -13.31 -46.59 -12.08
C GLY A 290 -11.98 -47.37 -12.20
N PRO A 291 -11.31 -47.85 -11.12
CA PRO A 291 -11.91 -48.51 -9.94
C PRO A 291 -11.30 -48.20 -8.54
N GLN A 292 -11.90 -48.84 -7.52
CA GLN A 292 -11.68 -48.83 -6.05
C GLN A 292 -10.25 -49.02 -5.52
N THR A 293 -9.98 -48.56 -4.27
CA THR A 293 -9.85 -49.44 -3.06
C THR A 293 -9.71 -48.64 -1.75
N ASP A 294 -10.55 -49.03 -0.78
CA ASP A 294 -10.33 -49.30 0.65
C ASP A 294 -9.63 -48.33 1.63
N THR A 295 -10.38 -47.95 2.68
CA THR A 295 -10.18 -48.39 4.09
C THR A 295 -10.52 -47.28 5.11
N LYS A 296 -11.63 -47.46 5.85
CA LYS A 296 -11.79 -47.00 7.24
C LYS A 296 -11.86 -48.24 8.13
N PRO A 297 -11.36 -48.18 9.38
CA PRO A 297 -12.25 -48.46 10.52
C PRO A 297 -11.91 -47.54 11.72
N ALA A 298 -12.85 -46.84 12.38
CA ALA A 298 -13.95 -47.27 13.27
C ALA A 298 -13.54 -47.60 14.72
N LYS A 299 -14.41 -47.17 15.67
CA LYS A 299 -14.56 -47.46 17.13
C LYS A 299 -14.11 -46.32 18.07
N LYS A 300 -14.79 -45.92 19.16
CA LYS A 300 -15.97 -46.32 19.99
C LYS A 300 -16.30 -45.09 20.90
N ALA A 301 -17.54 -44.62 21.12
CA ALA A 301 -18.56 -45.05 22.11
C ALA A 301 -18.09 -44.98 23.60
N PRO A 302 -18.93 -44.85 24.68
CA PRO A 302 -20.38 -44.52 24.84
C PRO A 302 -20.74 -43.63 26.09
N LYS A 303 -22.05 -43.31 26.28
CA LYS A 303 -22.91 -43.31 27.52
C LYS A 303 -22.45 -42.59 28.83
N ASP A 304 -23.24 -42.01 29.75
CA ASP A 304 -24.65 -42.03 30.20
C ASP A 304 -24.92 -40.83 31.17
N ALA A 305 -26.21 -40.49 31.40
CA ALA A 305 -26.84 -39.83 32.58
C ALA A 305 -26.44 -38.36 32.93
N GLU A 306 -27.21 -37.48 33.58
CA GLU A 306 -28.44 -37.53 34.38
C GLU A 306 -29.10 -36.14 34.44
N THR A 307 -30.40 -36.11 34.71
CA THR A 307 -31.34 -35.00 34.94
C THR A 307 -31.08 -34.14 36.18
N ILE A 308 -31.34 -32.81 36.12
CA ILE A 308 -32.09 -32.03 37.14
C ILE A 308 -32.88 -30.90 36.45
N ALA A 309 -34.15 -30.77 36.84
CA ALA A 309 -35.17 -29.85 36.36
C ALA A 309 -35.33 -28.59 37.26
N MET A 310 -35.93 -27.53 36.70
CA MET A 310 -36.90 -26.61 37.35
C MET A 310 -37.48 -25.68 36.26
N GLU A 311 -38.69 -25.99 35.77
CA GLU A 311 -39.95 -25.25 35.97
C GLU A 311 -39.94 -23.80 35.47
N SER A 312 -40.76 -23.43 34.48
CA SER A 312 -42.19 -23.18 34.69
C SER A 312 -43.01 -23.18 33.38
N ASN A 313 -44.25 -23.66 33.50
CA ASN A 313 -45.29 -23.82 32.47
C ASN A 313 -45.68 -22.54 31.71
N PRO A 314 -46.28 -22.70 30.52
CA PRO A 314 -47.46 -21.92 30.13
C PRO A 314 -48.64 -22.86 29.87
N LEU A 315 -49.79 -22.57 30.49
CA LEU A 315 -51.06 -23.22 30.23
C LEU A 315 -52.11 -22.13 29.98
N SER A 316 -52.67 -22.09 28.77
CA SER A 316 -54.09 -21.75 28.55
C SER A 316 -54.48 -22.10 27.12
N ASP A 317 -55.01 -23.30 26.95
CA ASP A 317 -56.01 -23.65 25.92
C ASP A 317 -57.36 -23.00 26.25
N ILE A 318 -58.17 -22.78 25.19
CA ILE A 318 -59.65 -22.78 25.05
C ILE A 318 -59.96 -21.91 23.81
N SER A 319 -60.04 -22.52 22.61
CA SER A 319 -61.29 -23.00 21.94
C SER A 319 -62.27 -21.86 21.64
N VAL A 320 -62.31 -21.33 20.41
CA VAL A 320 -63.12 -21.83 19.27
C VAL A 320 -64.61 -21.91 19.58
N VAL A 321 -65.39 -20.97 19.03
CA VAL A 321 -66.72 -21.20 18.43
C VAL A 321 -66.89 -20.21 17.27
N ALA A 322 -66.87 -20.73 16.04
CA ALA A 322 -67.53 -20.10 14.89
C ALA A 322 -68.00 -21.25 13.99
N GLU A 323 -69.30 -21.48 14.02
CA GLU A 323 -70.00 -22.53 13.31
C GLU A 323 -70.66 -21.95 12.06
N GLU A 324 -70.50 -22.70 10.95
CA GLU A 324 -71.27 -22.74 9.70
C GLU A 324 -71.32 -21.48 8.82
N ILE A 325 -71.00 -21.57 7.51
CA ILE A 325 -71.88 -22.14 6.49
C ILE A 325 -71.10 -22.89 5.39
N LEU A 326 -71.61 -24.10 5.07
CA LEU A 326 -71.32 -24.94 3.89
C LEU A 326 -71.58 -24.24 2.55
N VAL A 327 -70.83 -24.59 1.49
CA VAL A 327 -71.34 -25.36 0.34
C VAL A 327 -70.16 -25.90 -0.49
N SER A 328 -70.23 -27.20 -0.77
CA SER A 328 -69.27 -28.03 -1.49
C SER A 328 -69.50 -27.98 -3.01
N GLY A 329 -68.41 -27.94 -3.79
CA GLY A 329 -68.40 -28.15 -5.24
C GLY A 329 -67.08 -28.80 -5.67
N LYS A 330 -67.14 -30.07 -6.10
CA LYS A 330 -66.00 -30.94 -6.43
C LYS A 330 -65.93 -31.13 -7.96
N LEU A 331 -64.86 -30.70 -8.63
CA LEU A 331 -64.44 -31.30 -9.91
C LEU A 331 -62.94 -31.08 -10.23
N GLN A 332 -62.20 -32.19 -10.14
CA GLN A 332 -61.04 -32.66 -10.92
C GLN A 332 -59.92 -31.71 -11.42
N LYS A 333 -58.72 -32.04 -10.89
CA LYS A 333 -57.52 -32.56 -11.60
C LYS A 333 -56.85 -31.63 -12.64
N ASN A 334 -55.65 -31.15 -12.31
CA ASN A 334 -54.45 -31.25 -13.16
C ASN A 334 -53.16 -30.69 -12.50
N LYS A 335 -52.08 -31.50 -12.60
CA LYS A 335 -50.65 -31.16 -12.65
C LYS A 335 -49.85 -30.92 -11.35
N GLU A 336 -49.52 -32.06 -10.75
CA GLU A 336 -48.20 -32.46 -10.22
C GLU A 336 -46.99 -31.69 -10.80
N VAL A 337 -46.62 -30.54 -10.20
CA VAL A 337 -45.26 -29.92 -10.30
C VAL A 337 -44.78 -29.28 -8.99
N ASP A 338 -45.59 -29.17 -7.92
CA ASP A 338 -45.27 -28.27 -6.79
C ASP A 338 -44.70 -28.90 -5.50
N ALA A 339 -44.31 -30.18 -5.52
CA ALA A 339 -43.69 -30.80 -4.33
C ALA A 339 -42.17 -30.57 -4.24
N ALA A 340 -41.49 -30.32 -5.37
CA ALA A 340 -40.04 -30.10 -5.43
C ALA A 340 -39.65 -28.66 -5.10
N LYS A 341 -40.37 -27.67 -5.65
CA LYS A 341 -40.12 -26.23 -5.42
C LYS A 341 -40.34 -25.82 -3.96
N LEU A 342 -41.33 -26.42 -3.29
CA LEU A 342 -41.63 -26.14 -1.89
C LEU A 342 -40.61 -26.73 -0.91
N LYS A 343 -39.90 -27.79 -1.31
CA LYS A 343 -38.76 -28.35 -0.55
C LYS A 343 -37.47 -27.56 -0.79
N GLU A 344 -37.31 -26.95 -1.95
CA GLU A 344 -36.16 -26.10 -2.29
C GLU A 344 -36.25 -24.74 -1.58
N LEU A 345 -37.44 -24.11 -1.58
CA LEU A 345 -37.69 -22.88 -0.80
C LEU A 345 -37.45 -23.05 0.70
N LYS A 346 -37.85 -24.18 1.29
CA LYS A 346 -37.59 -24.47 2.72
C LYS A 346 -36.10 -24.67 3.04
N ARG A 347 -35.32 -25.20 2.10
CA ARG A 347 -33.86 -25.33 2.25
C ARG A 347 -33.16 -23.99 2.14
N GLU A 348 -33.61 -23.12 1.24
CA GLU A 348 -33.07 -21.76 1.08
C GLU A 348 -33.38 -20.87 2.30
N GLU A 349 -34.59 -20.99 2.86
CA GLU A 349 -34.98 -20.27 4.08
C GLU A 349 -34.16 -20.71 5.30
N GLU A 350 -33.90 -22.01 5.44
CA GLU A 350 -33.06 -22.56 6.51
C GLU A 350 -31.60 -22.10 6.39
N ILE A 351 -31.06 -22.06 5.17
CA ILE A 351 -29.72 -21.52 4.88
C ILE A 351 -29.66 -20.01 5.18
N ALA A 352 -30.70 -19.24 4.83
CA ALA A 352 -30.77 -17.81 5.12
C ALA A 352 -30.81 -17.55 6.63
N LYS A 353 -31.60 -18.34 7.38
CA LYS A 353 -31.70 -18.26 8.84
C LYS A 353 -30.38 -18.64 9.52
N ALA A 354 -29.68 -19.66 9.01
CA ALA A 354 -28.34 -20.05 9.48
C ALA A 354 -27.30 -18.95 9.22
N LYS A 355 -27.32 -18.31 8.04
CA LYS A 355 -26.44 -17.17 7.71
C LYS A 355 -26.70 -15.98 8.63
N GLN A 356 -27.97 -15.64 8.89
CA GLN A 356 -28.34 -14.54 9.79
C GLN A 356 -27.93 -14.84 11.24
N ALA A 357 -28.04 -16.09 11.69
CA ALA A 357 -27.59 -16.50 13.03
C ALA A 357 -26.06 -16.40 13.17
N MET A 358 -25.30 -16.81 12.15
CA MET A 358 -23.84 -16.68 12.12
C MET A 358 -23.39 -15.21 12.08
N GLU A 359 -24.10 -14.36 11.34
CA GLU A 359 -23.82 -12.93 11.30
C GLU A 359 -24.11 -12.25 12.64
N ARG A 360 -25.20 -12.63 13.33
CA ARG A 360 -25.48 -12.16 14.70
C ARG A 360 -24.40 -12.60 15.68
N LYS A 361 -23.92 -13.84 15.60
CA LYS A 361 -22.78 -14.31 16.42
C LYS A 361 -21.50 -13.53 16.12
N LYS A 362 -21.20 -13.25 14.84
CA LYS A 362 -20.05 -12.44 14.44
C LYS A 362 -20.14 -11.00 14.97
N LYS A 363 -21.31 -10.36 14.89
CA LYS A 363 -21.56 -9.01 15.45
C LYS A 363 -21.41 -8.96 16.97
N LEU A 364 -21.83 -10.01 17.68
CA LEU A 364 -21.64 -10.09 19.14
C LEU A 364 -20.16 -10.28 19.50
N ALA A 365 -19.43 -11.13 18.79
CA ALA A 365 -18.00 -11.32 18.98
C ALA A 365 -17.19 -10.05 18.68
N GLU A 366 -17.54 -9.33 17.61
CA GLU A 366 -16.91 -8.06 17.24
C GLU A 366 -17.17 -6.96 18.27
N LYS A 367 -18.41 -6.86 18.79
CA LYS A 367 -18.72 -5.94 19.91
C LYS A 367 -17.94 -6.29 21.18
N ALA A 368 -17.77 -7.57 21.49
CA ALA A 368 -16.97 -8.00 22.64
C ALA A 368 -15.48 -7.66 22.46
N ALA A 369 -14.92 -7.89 21.26
CA ALA A 369 -13.54 -7.55 20.92
C ALA A 369 -13.31 -6.02 20.98
N ALA A 370 -14.22 -5.22 20.43
CA ALA A 370 -14.13 -3.76 20.49
C ALA A 370 -14.19 -3.22 21.93
N LYS A 371 -15.03 -3.83 22.79
CA LYS A 371 -15.11 -3.47 24.21
C LYS A 371 -13.82 -3.85 24.97
N ALA A 372 -13.22 -5.00 24.66
CA ALA A 372 -11.94 -5.40 25.24
C ALA A 372 -10.80 -4.47 24.80
N ALA A 373 -10.73 -4.11 23.51
CA ALA A 373 -9.74 -3.17 22.98
C ALA A 373 -9.84 -1.79 23.63
N ARG A 374 -11.05 -1.24 23.80
CA ARG A 374 -11.23 0.04 24.52
C ARG A 374 -10.78 -0.03 25.98
N ARG A 375 -11.03 -1.14 26.67
CA ARG A 375 -10.58 -1.30 28.07
C ARG A 375 -9.05 -1.35 28.15
N ALA A 376 -8.39 -2.06 27.25
CA ALA A 376 -6.93 -2.11 27.17
C ALA A 376 -6.32 -0.73 26.87
N GLN A 377 -6.94 0.04 25.96
CA GLN A 377 -6.49 1.40 25.65
C GLN A 377 -6.63 2.34 26.86
N MET A 378 -7.77 2.30 27.56
CA MET A 378 -7.98 3.12 28.77
C MET A 378 -7.03 2.74 29.91
N GLU A 379 -6.66 1.47 30.05
CA GLU A 379 -5.66 1.03 31.03
C GLU A 379 -4.25 1.50 30.67
N ALA A 380 -3.87 1.43 29.40
CA ALA A 380 -2.59 1.95 28.91
C ALA A 380 -2.48 3.48 29.11
N GLU A 381 -3.56 4.22 28.86
CA GLU A 381 -3.61 5.67 29.11
C GLU A 381 -3.50 6.01 30.61
N LYS A 382 -4.10 5.21 31.50
CA LYS A 382 -3.93 5.40 32.95
C LYS A 382 -2.47 5.19 33.38
N LYS A 383 -1.82 4.12 32.90
CA LYS A 383 -0.40 3.85 33.18
C LYS A 383 0.51 4.97 32.64
N LEU A 384 0.22 5.49 31.45
CA LEU A 384 0.96 6.64 30.91
C LEU A 384 0.78 7.89 31.77
N LYS A 385 -0.43 8.19 32.24
CA LYS A 385 -0.69 9.32 33.15
C LYS A 385 0.03 9.15 34.49
N GLU A 386 0.04 7.95 35.06
CA GLU A 386 0.79 7.65 36.28
C GLU A 386 2.29 7.87 36.07
N ILE A 387 2.87 7.34 34.99
CA ILE A 387 4.28 7.55 34.65
C ILE A 387 4.60 9.04 34.49
N ILE A 388 3.74 9.80 33.80
CA ILE A 388 3.91 11.26 33.62
C ILE A 388 3.83 11.98 34.97
N CYS A 389 2.89 11.63 35.84
CA CYS A 389 2.79 12.21 37.19
C CYS A 389 4.02 11.88 38.05
N PHE A 390 4.54 10.66 37.98
CA PHE A 390 5.77 10.26 38.67
C PHE A 390 6.99 11.05 38.18
N LEU A 391 7.11 11.25 36.86
CA LEU A 391 8.22 12.05 36.28
C LEU A 391 8.15 13.52 36.68
N ILE A 392 6.95 14.11 36.70
CA ILE A 392 6.75 15.50 37.16
C ILE A 392 7.08 15.64 38.65
N TRP A 393 6.68 14.68 39.48
CA TRP A 393 6.97 14.68 40.91
C TRP A 393 8.46 14.55 41.21
N PHE A 394 9.17 13.66 40.50
CA PHE A 394 10.63 13.55 40.60
C PHE A 394 11.35 14.84 40.18
N HIS A 395 10.82 15.57 39.19
CA HIS A 395 11.41 16.84 38.76
C HIS A 395 11.22 17.96 39.79
N PHE A 396 10.13 17.93 40.57
CA PHE A 396 9.83 18.93 41.61
C PHE A 396 10.54 18.70 42.95
N ILE A 397 10.97 17.47 43.24
CA ILE A 397 11.72 17.13 44.46
C ILE A 397 13.24 17.25 44.27
N GLY A 398 13.70 17.33 43.02
CA GLY A 398 15.12 17.44 42.66
C GLY A 398 15.70 18.87 42.63
N TYR A 399 15.00 19.87 43.17
CA TYR A 399 15.45 21.26 43.27
C TYR A 399 15.52 21.75 44.71
#